data_AF-A0A7L4R1Z4-F1
#
_entry.id   AF-A0A7L4R1Z4-F1
#
_cell.length_a   1.000
_cell.length_b   1.000
_cell.length_c   1.000
_cell.angle_alpha   90.00
_cell.angle_beta   90.00
_cell.angle_gamma   90.00
#
_symmetry.space_group_name_H-M   'P 1'
#
loop_
_entity.id
_entity.type
_entity.pdbx_description
1 polymer ?
#
loop_
_entity_poly.entity_id
_entity_poly.type
_entity_poly.pdbx_seq_one_letter_code
_entity_poly.pdbx_strand_id
1 'polypeptide(L)'
;MKSILVLLIMAVFLVTGNALADIGAPQTPETQGIVTSTSLNAVGNFATATEIQWRIAHGQNGLPDIPPLPDHEGMIFESVYTEDTQSDGIGLLLYDKELDVETSAQITGQWNIEATKQLAFVGIDGSAVTSGDTIMVDGAATPYPTDAVIICPFATQITTIYPSFCNRAEAGSTIDMTVANVRTTTTDRFVLSEGIRPVGASGNVELNHDIRVSELVDGVPSAGLAFAYLDVLIQEARGYAEINTFPEPAPFETLMERIEFSEETSADGAITLFTKLMHYESGMVR
;
A
#
# COMPACT_ATOMS: atom_id res chain seq x y z
N MET A 1 -3.11 1.78 -49.86
CA MET A 1 -2.19 2.64 -49.09
C MET A 1 -2.74 3.04 -47.72
N LYS A 2 -4.00 3.51 -47.60
CA LYS A 2 -4.62 3.85 -46.29
C LYS A 2 -4.67 2.67 -45.31
N SER A 3 -4.91 1.45 -45.79
CA SER A 3 -4.99 0.24 -44.95
C SER A 3 -3.64 -0.20 -44.36
N ILE A 4 -2.53 0.06 -45.08
CA ILE A 4 -1.17 -0.26 -44.60
C ILE A 4 -0.75 0.75 -43.54
N LEU A 5 -1.13 2.02 -43.68
CA LEU A 5 -0.84 3.06 -42.68
C LEU A 5 -1.54 2.78 -41.34
N VAL A 6 -2.77 2.29 -41.36
CA VAL A 6 -3.52 1.91 -40.14
C VAL A 6 -2.90 0.70 -39.45
N LEU A 7 -2.44 -0.30 -40.22
CA LEU A 7 -1.71 -1.45 -39.69
C LEU A 7 -0.35 -1.06 -39.09
N LEU A 8 0.36 -0.11 -39.70
CA LEU A 8 1.64 0.39 -39.19
C LEU A 8 1.47 1.25 -37.92
N ILE A 9 0.38 2.02 -37.84
CA ILE A 9 0.03 2.77 -36.63
C ILE A 9 -0.38 1.82 -35.49
N MET A 10 -1.18 0.78 -35.76
CA MET A 10 -1.48 -0.27 -34.77
C MET A 10 -0.23 -1.05 -34.34
N ALA A 11 0.69 -1.32 -35.27
CA ALA A 11 1.97 -1.97 -34.95
C ALA A 11 2.89 -1.10 -34.10
N VAL A 12 2.82 0.24 -34.21
CA VAL A 12 3.56 1.18 -33.36
C VAL A 12 2.92 1.32 -31.97
N PHE A 13 1.59 1.18 -31.85
CA PHE A 13 0.91 1.08 -30.55
C PHE A 13 1.11 -0.29 -29.85
N LEU A 14 1.58 -1.31 -30.57
CA LEU A 14 1.98 -2.61 -30.01
C LEU A 14 3.43 -2.63 -29.47
N VAL A 15 4.15 -1.51 -29.56
CA VAL A 15 5.47 -1.31 -28.92
C VAL A 15 5.34 -0.44 -27.67
N THR A 16 4.28 -0.64 -26.89
CA THR A 16 4.29 -0.17 -25.50
C THR A 16 5.32 -1.01 -24.76
N GLY A 17 6.30 -0.34 -24.16
CA GLY A 17 7.27 -1.01 -23.29
C GLY A 17 6.55 -1.81 -22.21
N ASN A 18 7.15 -2.92 -21.82
CA ASN A 18 6.66 -3.70 -20.70
C ASN A 18 6.84 -2.83 -19.44
N ALA A 19 5.73 -2.45 -18.80
CA ALA A 19 5.75 -1.94 -17.43
C ALA A 19 6.01 -3.14 -16.50
N LEU A 20 6.87 -2.95 -15.51
CA LEU A 20 7.33 -4.03 -14.62
C LEU A 20 7.14 -3.55 -13.20
N ALA A 21 6.57 -4.41 -12.36
CA ALA A 21 5.96 -4.02 -11.10
C ALA A 21 6.86 -4.24 -9.89
N ASP A 22 6.26 -4.34 -8.71
CA ASP A 22 6.88 -4.89 -7.52
C ASP A 22 6.58 -6.40 -7.46
N ILE A 23 7.62 -7.22 -7.30
CA ILE A 23 7.48 -8.66 -7.08
C ILE A 23 7.07 -9.05 -5.64
N GLY A 24 6.85 -8.05 -4.77
CA GLY A 24 6.61 -8.24 -3.33
C GLY A 24 7.78 -8.94 -2.62
N ALA A 25 7.70 -9.00 -1.30
CA ALA A 25 8.62 -9.75 -0.46
C ALA A 25 8.27 -11.25 -0.42
N PRO A 26 9.26 -12.16 -0.40
CA PRO A 26 9.03 -13.56 -0.07
C PRO A 26 8.67 -13.71 1.41
N GLN A 27 7.85 -14.72 1.74
CA GLN A 27 7.55 -15.05 3.13
C GLN A 27 8.77 -15.65 3.86
N THR A 28 8.87 -15.41 5.17
CA THR A 28 9.83 -16.16 6.01
C THR A 28 9.32 -17.57 6.30
N PRO A 29 10.19 -18.54 6.63
CA PRO A 29 9.75 -19.91 6.95
C PRO A 29 8.79 -20.00 8.14
N GLU A 30 8.85 -19.02 9.05
CA GLU A 30 7.88 -18.86 10.12
C GLU A 30 6.86 -17.79 9.73
N THR A 31 5.58 -18.11 9.91
CA THR A 31 4.48 -17.17 9.73
C THR A 31 3.82 -16.87 11.08
N GLN A 32 3.35 -15.64 11.24
CA GLN A 32 2.78 -15.13 12.48
C GLN A 32 1.50 -14.36 12.17
N GLY A 33 0.48 -14.59 13.01
CA GLY A 33 -0.78 -13.84 13.00
C GLY A 33 -0.87 -12.98 14.26
N ILE A 34 -1.07 -11.67 14.12
CA ILE A 34 -1.28 -10.74 15.23
C ILE A 34 -2.65 -10.09 15.04
N VAL A 35 -3.59 -10.44 15.92
CA VAL A 35 -4.94 -9.89 15.89
C VAL A 35 -5.20 -9.10 17.16
N THR A 36 -5.74 -7.89 17.00
CA THR A 36 -6.27 -7.10 18.11
C THR A 36 -7.68 -6.64 17.78
N SER A 37 -8.55 -6.66 18.78
CA SER A 37 -9.93 -6.19 18.66
C SER A 37 -10.27 -5.36 19.89
N THR A 38 -10.78 -4.16 19.64
CA THR A 38 -11.16 -3.20 20.68
C THR A 38 -12.59 -2.76 20.41
N SER A 39 -13.48 -3.00 21.36
CA SER A 39 -14.86 -2.52 21.34
C SER A 39 -15.12 -1.71 22.61
N LEU A 40 -15.56 -0.47 22.44
CA LEU A 40 -15.78 0.50 23.51
C LEU A 40 -17.14 1.15 23.34
N ASN A 41 -17.92 1.12 24.43
CA ASN A 41 -19.13 1.93 24.59
C ASN A 41 -19.02 2.63 25.94
N ALA A 42 -18.70 3.91 25.91
CA ALA A 42 -18.32 4.64 27.11
C ALA A 42 -18.73 6.11 27.08
N VAL A 43 -18.75 6.71 28.27
CA VAL A 43 -18.84 8.15 28.47
C VAL A 43 -17.59 8.60 29.20
N GLY A 44 -16.83 9.50 28.62
CA GLY A 44 -15.57 9.94 29.22
C GLY A 44 -14.57 10.45 28.20
N ASN A 45 -13.32 10.53 28.66
CA ASN A 45 -12.18 10.69 27.78
C ASN A 45 -11.71 9.30 27.32
N PHE A 46 -11.29 9.19 26.07
CA PHE A 46 -10.65 8.00 25.54
C PHE A 46 -9.40 8.34 24.73
N ALA A 47 -8.48 7.39 24.72
CA ALA A 47 -7.31 7.38 23.85
C ALA A 47 -7.01 5.94 23.46
N THR A 48 -6.70 5.73 22.19
CA THR A 48 -6.25 4.46 21.63
C THR A 48 -5.19 4.76 20.59
N ALA A 49 -4.14 3.96 20.59
CA ALA A 49 -3.09 4.05 19.61
C ALA A 49 -2.65 2.64 19.23
N THR A 50 -2.28 2.45 17.98
CA THR A 50 -1.67 1.22 17.50
C THR A 50 -0.64 1.55 16.45
N GLU A 51 0.50 0.90 16.55
CA GLU A 51 1.59 1.04 15.61
C GLU A 51 2.09 -0.34 15.24
N ILE A 52 2.23 -0.57 13.93
CA ILE A 52 2.93 -1.70 13.35
C ILE A 52 4.00 -1.13 12.45
N GLN A 53 5.22 -1.60 12.64
CA GLN A 53 6.32 -1.40 11.72
C GLN A 53 6.84 -2.78 11.36
N TRP A 54 6.80 -3.10 10.07
CA TRP A 54 7.24 -4.39 9.58
C TRP A 54 8.25 -4.18 8.47
N ARG A 55 9.47 -4.67 8.71
CA ARG A 55 10.53 -4.75 7.71
C ARG A 55 10.80 -6.20 7.37
N ILE A 56 10.92 -6.50 6.09
CA ILE A 56 11.30 -7.81 5.58
C ILE A 56 12.35 -7.61 4.49
N ALA A 57 13.34 -8.48 4.45
CA ALA A 57 14.40 -8.41 3.47
C ALA A 57 14.76 -9.78 2.94
N HIS A 58 15.14 -9.79 1.68
CA HIS A 58 15.70 -10.93 1.00
C HIS A 58 17.13 -10.57 0.56
N GLY A 59 18.11 -11.25 1.16
CA GLY A 59 19.52 -11.03 0.92
C GLY A 59 20.36 -11.76 1.95
N GLN A 60 21.59 -12.14 1.60
CA GLN A 60 22.46 -13.00 2.42
C GLN A 60 22.72 -12.44 3.83
N ASN A 61 22.68 -11.12 3.99
CA ASN A 61 23.01 -10.43 5.24
C ASN A 61 21.76 -10.05 6.08
N GLY A 62 20.55 -10.24 5.55
CA GLY A 62 19.29 -9.92 6.23
C GLY A 62 19.13 -8.43 6.61
N LEU A 63 18.27 -8.15 7.59
CA LEU A 63 17.96 -6.81 8.09
C LEU A 63 19.14 -6.02 8.73
N PRO A 64 20.14 -6.65 9.39
CA PRO A 64 21.20 -5.90 10.08
C PRO A 64 22.14 -5.08 9.19
N ASP A 65 22.27 -5.43 7.90
CA ASP A 65 23.26 -4.84 6.98
C ASP A 65 22.62 -4.04 5.82
N ILE A 66 21.36 -3.58 5.96
CA ILE A 66 20.67 -2.79 4.93
C ILE A 66 20.82 -1.28 5.19
N PRO A 67 21.14 -0.40 4.22
CA PRO A 67 21.82 -0.56 2.92
C PRO A 67 23.36 -0.38 3.00
N PRO A 68 24.11 -0.74 1.93
CA PRO A 68 23.64 -0.97 0.54
C PRO A 68 23.06 -2.36 0.28
N LEU A 69 22.01 -2.44 -0.54
CA LEU A 69 21.51 -3.71 -1.09
C LEU A 69 22.61 -4.35 -1.97
N PRO A 70 22.73 -5.69 -2.01
CA PRO A 70 23.68 -6.37 -2.90
C PRO A 70 23.35 -6.09 -4.37
N ASP A 71 24.35 -6.09 -5.24
CA ASP A 71 24.23 -5.69 -6.65
C ASP A 71 23.16 -6.48 -7.43
N HIS A 72 22.90 -7.72 -7.02
CA HIS A 72 21.84 -8.57 -7.57
C HIS A 72 21.12 -9.33 -6.45
N GLU A 73 19.87 -9.67 -6.72
CA GLU A 73 19.04 -10.51 -5.86
C GLU A 73 18.86 -10.03 -4.40
N GLY A 74 18.99 -8.72 -4.19
CA GLY A 74 18.65 -8.02 -2.96
C GLY A 74 17.27 -7.36 -3.01
N MET A 75 16.52 -7.44 -1.92
CA MET A 75 15.22 -6.78 -1.76
C MET A 75 14.97 -6.41 -0.30
N ILE A 76 14.28 -5.30 -0.08
CA ILE A 76 13.69 -4.91 1.20
C ILE A 76 12.28 -4.36 0.97
N PHE A 77 11.37 -4.71 1.87
CA PHE A 77 10.09 -4.02 2.04
C PHE A 77 9.97 -3.52 3.47
N GLU A 78 9.37 -2.35 3.60
CA GLU A 78 8.94 -1.75 4.84
C GLU A 78 7.46 -1.38 4.72
N SER A 79 6.66 -1.83 5.68
CA SER A 79 5.28 -1.44 5.82
C SER A 79 5.03 -0.88 7.20
N VAL A 80 4.26 0.21 7.26
CA VAL A 80 3.91 0.89 8.50
C VAL A 80 2.42 1.12 8.53
N TYR A 81 1.78 0.75 9.64
CA TYR A 81 0.43 1.18 9.96
C TYR A 81 0.44 1.89 11.31
N THR A 82 -0.10 3.10 11.33
CA THR A 82 -0.28 3.88 12.56
C THR A 82 -1.73 4.32 12.67
N GLU A 83 -2.30 4.15 13.86
CA GLU A 83 -3.58 4.72 14.24
C GLU A 83 -3.43 5.42 15.58
N ASP A 84 -4.00 6.61 15.67
CA ASP A 84 -4.11 7.37 16.92
C ASP A 84 -5.50 7.99 16.95
N THR A 85 -6.26 7.67 17.99
CA THR A 85 -7.56 8.28 18.25
C THR A 85 -7.62 8.75 19.69
N GLN A 86 -7.89 10.03 19.90
CA GLN A 86 -8.12 10.61 21.22
C GLN A 86 -9.30 11.57 21.23
N SER A 87 -9.98 11.65 22.37
CA SER A 87 -10.91 12.75 22.66
C SER A 87 -10.23 13.88 23.44
N ASP A 88 -10.50 15.12 23.05
CA ASP A 88 -10.20 16.31 23.86
C ASP A 88 -11.37 16.63 24.79
N GLY A 89 -11.42 15.91 25.92
CA GLY A 89 -12.41 16.09 26.98
C GLY A 89 -13.38 14.92 27.10
N ILE A 90 -14.66 15.20 27.36
CA ILE A 90 -15.66 14.17 27.67
C ILE A 90 -16.63 14.05 26.50
N GLY A 91 -16.89 12.82 26.05
CA GLY A 91 -17.92 12.55 25.05
C GLY A 91 -18.61 11.22 25.26
N LEU A 92 -19.69 11.02 24.50
CA LEU A 92 -20.30 9.72 24.27
C LEU A 92 -19.53 9.04 23.14
N LEU A 93 -19.02 7.83 23.37
CA LEU A 93 -18.18 7.11 22.43
C LEU A 93 -18.75 5.72 22.13
N LEU A 94 -18.84 5.41 20.84
CA LEU A 94 -18.88 4.05 20.32
C LEU A 94 -17.66 3.89 19.43
N TYR A 95 -16.83 2.90 19.73
CA TYR A 95 -15.61 2.64 18.97
C TYR A 95 -15.41 1.15 18.81
N ASP A 96 -15.28 0.71 17.57
CA ASP A 96 -14.94 -0.67 17.23
C ASP A 96 -13.73 -0.62 16.30
N LYS A 97 -12.68 -1.38 16.65
CA LYS A 97 -11.48 -1.54 15.83
C LYS A 97 -11.08 -2.99 15.78
N GLU A 98 -10.75 -3.45 14.59
CA GLU A 98 -10.09 -4.73 14.35
C GLU A 98 -8.81 -4.47 13.56
N LEU A 99 -7.71 -5.06 14.01
CA LEU A 99 -6.46 -5.13 13.28
C LEU A 99 -6.08 -6.59 13.17
N ASP A 100 -5.78 -7.02 11.94
CA ASP A 100 -5.20 -8.32 11.61
C ASP A 100 -3.88 -8.08 10.87
N VAL A 101 -2.84 -8.81 11.29
CA VAL A 101 -1.53 -8.82 10.65
C VAL A 101 -1.15 -10.26 10.41
N GLU A 102 -0.94 -10.64 9.15
CA GLU A 102 -0.56 -11.99 8.76
C GLU A 102 0.74 -11.96 7.96
N THR A 103 1.76 -12.66 8.46
CA THR A 103 3.08 -12.67 7.83
C THR A 103 3.26 -13.73 6.74
N SER A 104 2.28 -14.59 6.53
CA SER A 104 2.26 -15.51 5.39
C SER A 104 2.13 -14.79 4.05
N ALA A 105 2.54 -15.48 2.98
CA ALA A 105 2.25 -15.06 1.62
C ALA A 105 0.75 -14.86 1.38
N GLN A 106 0.38 -13.71 0.83
CA GLN A 106 -1.00 -13.34 0.50
C GLN A 106 -1.23 -13.36 -1.00
N ILE A 107 -2.45 -13.73 -1.40
CA ILE A 107 -2.93 -13.62 -2.79
C ILE A 107 -3.96 -12.50 -2.92
N THR A 108 -4.48 -12.28 -4.13
CA THR A 108 -5.47 -11.22 -4.37
C THR A 108 -6.72 -11.41 -3.51
N GLY A 109 -7.12 -10.34 -2.82
CA GLY A 109 -8.22 -10.36 -1.85
C GLY A 109 -7.82 -10.82 -0.46
N GLN A 110 -6.52 -10.99 -0.18
CA GLN A 110 -5.97 -11.22 1.15
C GLN A 110 -4.90 -10.17 1.46
N TRP A 111 -4.66 -9.91 2.74
CA TRP A 111 -3.87 -8.77 3.19
C TRP A 111 -2.86 -9.17 4.25
N ASN A 112 -1.70 -8.52 4.23
CA ASN A 112 -0.68 -8.66 5.25
C ASN A 112 -0.98 -7.79 6.46
N ILE A 113 -1.57 -6.63 6.24
CA ILE A 113 -2.10 -5.75 7.28
C ILE A 113 -3.51 -5.39 6.86
N GLU A 114 -4.49 -5.65 7.72
CA GLU A 114 -5.88 -5.24 7.54
C GLU A 114 -6.37 -4.57 8.83
N ALA A 115 -6.80 -3.32 8.72
CA ALA A 115 -7.37 -2.57 9.82
C ALA A 115 -8.73 -2.01 9.44
N THR A 116 -9.74 -2.27 10.27
CA THR A 116 -11.05 -1.64 10.17
C THR A 116 -11.35 -0.89 11.46
N LYS A 117 -11.86 0.33 11.31
CA LYS A 117 -12.23 1.17 12.46
C LYS A 117 -13.59 1.80 12.19
N GLN A 118 -14.44 1.78 13.21
CA GLN A 118 -15.69 2.50 13.27
C GLN A 118 -15.70 3.35 14.53
N LEU A 119 -16.00 4.63 14.38
CA LEU A 119 -16.00 5.61 15.44
C LEU A 119 -17.27 6.44 15.33
N ALA A 120 -18.09 6.41 16.37
CA ALA A 120 -19.13 7.39 16.60
C ALA A 120 -18.84 8.15 17.90
N PHE A 121 -18.82 9.48 17.81
CA PHE A 121 -18.49 10.35 18.94
C PHE A 121 -19.43 11.54 18.98
N VAL A 122 -19.86 11.91 20.19
CA VAL A 122 -20.56 13.17 20.47
C VAL A 122 -19.91 13.83 21.67
N GLY A 123 -19.27 14.97 21.43
CA GLY A 123 -18.63 15.77 22.47
C GLY A 123 -19.65 16.44 23.41
N ILE A 124 -19.31 16.48 24.69
CA ILE A 124 -20.01 17.26 25.71
C ILE A 124 -19.23 18.57 25.91
N ASP A 125 -19.93 19.69 26.11
CA ASP A 125 -19.32 21.01 26.34
C ASP A 125 -18.32 21.47 25.24
N GLY A 126 -18.53 21.01 24.01
CA GLY A 126 -17.68 21.36 22.87
C GLY A 126 -16.43 20.51 22.70
N SER A 127 -16.30 19.40 23.43
CA SER A 127 -15.25 18.41 23.20
C SER A 127 -15.24 17.88 21.77
N ALA A 128 -14.07 17.48 21.30
CA ALA A 128 -13.86 16.90 19.98
C ALA A 128 -13.12 15.56 20.07
N VAL A 129 -13.19 14.79 19.00
CA VAL A 129 -12.36 13.61 18.77
C VAL A 129 -11.44 13.87 17.59
N THR A 130 -10.16 13.58 17.79
CA THR A 130 -9.17 13.51 16.73
C THR A 130 -8.87 12.05 16.45
N SER A 131 -8.91 11.64 15.20
CA SER A 131 -8.57 10.28 14.78
C SER A 131 -7.77 10.31 13.51
N GLY A 132 -6.60 9.68 13.49
CA GLY A 132 -5.74 9.54 12.32
C GLY A 132 -5.47 8.06 12.04
N ASP A 133 -5.49 7.69 10.76
CA ASP A 133 -4.93 6.44 10.26
C ASP A 133 -3.95 6.75 9.13
N THR A 134 -2.79 6.10 9.15
CA THR A 134 -1.84 6.13 8.03
C THR A 134 -1.37 4.71 7.77
N ILE A 135 -1.29 4.33 6.49
CA ILE A 135 -0.60 3.14 6.04
C ILE A 135 0.41 3.48 4.95
N MET A 136 1.52 2.77 4.94
CA MET A 136 2.58 2.93 3.97
C MET A 136 3.14 1.57 3.59
N VAL A 137 3.48 1.41 2.31
CA VAL A 137 4.35 0.35 1.81
C VAL A 137 5.50 0.99 1.03
N ASP A 138 6.73 0.57 1.32
CA ASP A 138 7.95 1.01 0.66
C ASP A 138 8.76 -0.24 0.29
N GLY A 139 9.05 -0.40 -0.99
CA GLY A 139 9.74 -1.55 -1.55
C GLY A 139 10.91 -1.13 -2.42
N ALA A 140 12.07 -1.73 -2.18
CA ALA A 140 13.23 -1.57 -3.04
C ALA A 140 13.85 -2.92 -3.38
N ALA A 141 14.23 -3.10 -4.64
CA ALA A 141 14.88 -4.30 -5.11
C ALA A 141 15.95 -4.00 -6.16
N THR A 142 16.95 -4.86 -6.18
CA THR A 142 17.93 -4.99 -7.26
C THR A 142 17.44 -6.00 -8.29
N PRO A 143 18.12 -6.18 -9.43
CA PRO A 143 17.62 -7.03 -10.50
C PRO A 143 17.57 -8.50 -10.10
N TYR A 144 16.59 -9.24 -10.64
CA TYR A 144 16.44 -10.68 -10.48
C TYR A 144 16.23 -11.38 -11.82
N PRO A 145 16.66 -12.64 -12.00
CA PRO A 145 16.20 -13.46 -13.10
C PRO A 145 14.68 -13.64 -13.02
N THR A 146 13.93 -13.35 -14.11
CA THR A 146 12.46 -13.38 -14.08
C THR A 146 11.89 -14.76 -13.72
N ASP A 147 12.58 -15.84 -14.11
CA ASP A 147 12.21 -17.22 -13.78
C ASP A 147 12.43 -17.57 -12.29
N ALA A 148 13.19 -16.75 -11.55
CA ALA A 148 13.40 -16.90 -10.11
C ALA A 148 12.22 -16.36 -9.30
N VAL A 149 11.63 -15.25 -9.77
CA VAL A 149 10.67 -14.43 -9.03
C VAL A 149 9.25 -14.49 -9.57
N ILE A 150 9.02 -14.93 -10.81
CA ILE A 150 7.66 -15.00 -11.35
C ILE A 150 7.23 -16.45 -11.53
N ILE A 151 6.12 -16.84 -10.88
CA ILE A 151 5.51 -18.17 -11.03
C ILE A 151 4.94 -18.37 -12.45
N CYS A 152 4.50 -17.30 -13.11
CA CYS A 152 3.92 -17.37 -14.45
C CYS A 152 4.99 -17.75 -15.50
N PRO A 153 4.92 -18.95 -16.11
CA PRO A 153 5.94 -19.41 -17.05
C PRO A 153 5.94 -18.63 -18.37
N PHE A 154 4.91 -17.81 -18.62
CA PHE A 154 4.82 -16.94 -19.79
C PHE A 154 5.52 -15.59 -19.57
N ALA A 155 5.79 -15.19 -18.32
CA ALA A 155 6.44 -13.91 -18.02
C ALA A 155 7.90 -13.85 -18.49
N THR A 156 8.61 -14.99 -18.47
CA THR A 156 9.99 -15.11 -18.98
C THR A 156 10.10 -14.89 -20.49
N GLN A 157 8.98 -14.98 -21.21
CA GLN A 157 8.90 -14.66 -22.64
C GLN A 157 8.78 -13.14 -22.88
N ILE A 158 8.46 -12.37 -21.84
CA ILE A 158 8.30 -10.91 -21.88
C ILE A 158 9.63 -10.24 -21.51
N THR A 159 10.26 -10.70 -20.43
CA THR A 159 11.58 -10.25 -20.00
C THR A 159 12.34 -11.38 -19.31
N THR A 160 13.67 -11.37 -19.43
CA THR A 160 14.55 -12.37 -18.78
C THR A 160 15.11 -11.87 -17.45
N ILE A 161 15.11 -10.55 -17.25
CA ILE A 161 15.58 -9.88 -16.04
C ILE A 161 14.47 -8.97 -15.53
N TYR A 162 14.03 -9.23 -14.31
CA TYR A 162 13.24 -8.31 -13.52
C TYR A 162 14.12 -7.13 -13.08
N PRO A 163 13.75 -5.88 -13.40
CA PRO A 163 14.59 -4.72 -13.16
C PRO A 163 14.58 -4.29 -11.69
N SER A 164 15.53 -3.44 -11.34
CA SER A 164 15.52 -2.72 -10.07
C SER A 164 14.32 -1.78 -9.97
N PHE A 165 13.79 -1.63 -8.76
CA PHE A 165 12.74 -0.66 -8.44
C PHE A 165 12.94 -0.06 -7.05
N CYS A 166 12.34 1.10 -6.81
CA CYS A 166 12.22 1.76 -5.51
C CYS A 166 10.87 2.48 -5.47
N ASN A 167 9.86 1.80 -4.96
CA ASN A 167 8.47 2.22 -5.02
C ASN A 167 7.93 2.42 -3.61
N ARG A 168 7.24 3.53 -3.38
CA ARG A 168 6.61 3.88 -2.10
C ARG A 168 5.20 4.39 -2.34
N ALA A 169 4.26 3.88 -1.57
CA ALA A 169 2.89 4.37 -1.50
C ALA A 169 2.51 4.60 -0.04
N GLU A 170 1.85 5.71 0.22
CA GLU A 170 1.34 6.09 1.53
C GLU A 170 -0.07 6.65 1.38
N ALA A 171 -0.99 6.19 2.20
CA ALA A 171 -2.34 6.76 2.26
C ALA A 171 -2.77 6.90 3.71
N GLY A 172 -3.61 7.90 3.96
CA GLY A 172 -4.12 8.13 5.29
C GLY A 172 -5.28 9.09 5.33
N SER A 173 -5.87 9.20 6.50
CA SER A 173 -6.92 10.14 6.78
C SER A 173 -6.88 10.59 8.22
N THR A 174 -7.33 11.83 8.43
CA THR A 174 -7.43 12.45 9.74
C THR A 174 -8.77 13.14 9.86
N ILE A 175 -9.41 12.99 11.02
CA ILE A 175 -10.60 13.75 11.39
C ILE A 175 -10.31 14.55 12.66
N ASP A 176 -11.02 15.67 12.80
CA ASP A 176 -11.14 16.42 14.04
C ASP A 176 -12.58 16.93 14.17
N MET A 177 -13.38 16.28 15.02
CA MET A 177 -14.84 16.44 14.99
C MET A 177 -15.47 16.47 16.37
N THR A 178 -16.44 17.36 16.55
CA THR A 178 -17.30 17.43 17.76
C THR A 178 -18.45 16.43 17.71
N VAL A 179 -18.91 16.12 16.50
CA VAL A 179 -19.85 15.03 16.20
C VAL A 179 -19.21 14.22 15.07
N ALA A 180 -18.92 12.96 15.32
CA ALA A 180 -18.27 12.08 14.36
C ALA A 180 -19.11 10.83 14.15
N ASN A 181 -19.27 10.41 12.90
CA ASN A 181 -19.62 9.05 12.53
C ASN A 181 -18.74 8.65 11.34
N VAL A 182 -17.67 7.95 11.66
CA VAL A 182 -16.54 7.71 10.77
C VAL A 182 -16.22 6.24 10.71
N ARG A 183 -15.98 5.75 9.50
CA ARG A 183 -15.43 4.43 9.24
C ARG A 183 -14.16 4.60 8.42
N THR A 184 -13.11 3.88 8.81
CA THR A 184 -11.93 3.71 7.98
C THR A 184 -11.68 2.21 7.74
N THR A 185 -11.09 1.92 6.59
CA THR A 185 -10.64 0.57 6.24
C THR A 185 -9.33 0.72 5.50
N THR A 186 -8.32 -0.01 5.96
CA THR A 186 -6.96 0.14 5.49
C THR A 186 -6.37 -1.23 5.29
N THR A 187 -5.78 -1.47 4.14
CA THR A 187 -5.16 -2.76 3.83
C THR A 187 -3.84 -2.57 3.12
N ASP A 188 -2.90 -3.47 3.39
CA ASP A 188 -1.64 -3.58 2.69
C ASP A 188 -1.32 -5.05 2.40
N ARG A 189 -0.81 -5.30 1.20
CA ARG A 189 -0.32 -6.59 0.73
C ARG A 189 1.03 -6.37 0.06
N PHE A 190 2.07 -6.95 0.64
CA PHE A 190 3.42 -6.89 0.10
C PHE A 190 4.22 -8.18 0.26
N VAL A 191 3.79 -9.13 1.11
CA VAL A 191 4.36 -10.48 1.16
C VAL A 191 3.57 -11.38 0.24
N LEU A 192 4.22 -11.82 -0.83
CA LEU A 192 3.58 -12.58 -1.90
C LEU A 192 4.08 -14.02 -1.93
N SER A 193 3.28 -14.91 -2.52
CA SER A 193 3.70 -16.29 -2.79
C SER A 193 4.97 -16.30 -3.61
N GLU A 194 5.85 -17.30 -3.46
CA GLU A 194 7.18 -17.34 -4.10
C GLU A 194 7.27 -18.35 -5.27
N GLY A 195 8.27 -18.16 -6.13
CA GLY A 195 8.56 -19.02 -7.29
C GLY A 195 9.36 -20.27 -6.95
N ILE A 196 10.10 -20.81 -7.94
CA ILE A 196 10.98 -21.99 -7.75
C ILE A 196 12.18 -21.67 -6.84
N ARG A 197 12.56 -20.40 -6.75
CA ARG A 197 13.56 -19.87 -5.82
C ARG A 197 12.82 -18.97 -4.81
N PRO A 198 13.24 -18.93 -3.53
CA PRO A 198 12.52 -18.23 -2.47
C PRO A 198 12.69 -16.71 -2.56
N VAL A 199 12.09 -16.13 -3.58
CA VAL A 199 12.08 -14.70 -3.87
C VAL A 199 10.66 -14.35 -4.32
N GLY A 200 10.15 -13.19 -3.86
CA GLY A 200 8.74 -12.80 -3.99
C GLY A 200 8.15 -13.06 -5.39
N ALA A 201 6.88 -13.48 -5.43
CA ALA A 201 6.22 -13.90 -6.67
C ALA A 201 4.73 -13.50 -6.80
N SER A 202 3.97 -14.31 -7.53
CA SER A 202 2.74 -13.94 -8.23
C SER A 202 1.72 -13.23 -7.35
N GLY A 203 1.48 -11.97 -7.66
CA GLY A 203 0.54 -11.07 -6.99
C GLY A 203 0.93 -9.64 -7.34
N ASN A 204 0.19 -8.70 -6.80
CA ASN A 204 0.49 -7.28 -6.94
C ASN A 204 0.71 -6.73 -5.54
N VAL A 205 1.74 -5.90 -5.37
CA VAL A 205 1.85 -5.11 -4.14
C VAL A 205 0.70 -4.12 -4.16
N GLU A 206 -0.07 -4.06 -3.07
CA GLU A 206 -1.33 -3.33 -3.07
C GLU A 206 -1.57 -2.67 -1.73
N LEU A 207 -1.96 -1.40 -1.78
CA LEU A 207 -2.31 -0.60 -0.61
C LEU A 207 -3.67 0.05 -0.86
N ASN A 208 -4.58 -0.11 0.09
CA ASN A 208 -5.89 0.52 0.06
C ASN A 208 -6.13 1.31 1.34
N HIS A 209 -6.77 2.46 1.19
CA HIS A 209 -7.32 3.21 2.31
C HIS A 209 -8.67 3.81 1.91
N ASP A 210 -9.70 3.54 2.70
CA ASP A 210 -11.04 4.12 2.57
C ASP A 210 -11.35 4.88 3.85
N ILE A 211 -11.81 6.12 3.70
CA ILE A 211 -12.50 6.85 4.76
C ILE A 211 -13.91 7.19 4.30
N ARG A 212 -14.86 6.98 5.22
CA ARG A 212 -16.23 7.45 5.12
C ARG A 212 -16.62 8.19 6.38
N VAL A 213 -16.97 9.47 6.24
CA VAL A 213 -17.67 10.27 7.24
C VAL A 213 -19.12 10.43 6.80
N SER A 214 -20.06 10.19 7.69
CA SER A 214 -21.48 10.36 7.41
C SER A 214 -22.23 11.05 8.56
N GLU A 215 -23.51 11.32 8.37
CA GLU A 215 -24.41 11.74 9.45
C GLU A 215 -24.41 10.72 10.59
N LEU A 216 -24.50 11.19 11.84
CA LEU A 216 -24.61 10.32 13.01
C LEU A 216 -25.97 9.60 13.03
N VAL A 217 -27.02 10.37 12.75
CA VAL A 217 -28.39 9.93 12.50
C VAL A 217 -28.98 10.85 11.42
N ASP A 218 -30.06 10.43 10.77
CA ASP A 218 -30.71 11.20 9.70
C ASP A 218 -30.94 12.66 10.10
N GLY A 219 -30.36 13.59 9.33
CA GLY A 219 -30.45 15.03 9.54
C GLY A 219 -29.52 15.60 10.62
N VAL A 220 -28.63 14.79 11.22
CA VAL A 220 -27.58 15.25 12.15
C VAL A 220 -26.21 15.00 11.50
N PRO A 221 -25.64 16.00 10.81
CA PRO A 221 -24.34 15.86 10.14
C PRO A 221 -23.22 15.63 11.15
N SER A 222 -22.15 14.96 10.70
CA SER A 222 -20.87 15.06 11.40
C SER A 222 -20.39 16.52 11.34
N ALA A 223 -19.66 16.97 12.36
CA ALA A 223 -19.31 18.37 12.53
C ALA A 223 -17.83 18.54 12.88
N GLY A 224 -17.06 19.07 11.93
CA GLY A 224 -15.63 19.32 12.05
C GLY A 224 -14.89 19.06 10.74
N LEU A 225 -13.60 18.75 10.84
CA LEU A 225 -12.70 18.52 9.72
C LEU A 225 -12.60 17.04 9.37
N ALA A 226 -12.64 16.73 8.08
CA ALA A 226 -12.17 15.48 7.49
C ALA A 226 -11.06 15.78 6.48
N PHE A 227 -9.99 15.00 6.51
CA PHE A 227 -8.84 15.09 5.60
C PHE A 227 -8.43 13.69 5.15
N ALA A 228 -8.03 13.52 3.90
CA ALA A 228 -7.49 12.28 3.38
C ALA A 228 -6.51 12.51 2.23
N TYR A 229 -5.45 11.69 2.19
CA TYR A 229 -4.35 11.85 1.26
C TYR A 229 -3.85 10.51 0.70
N LEU A 230 -3.29 10.57 -0.51
CA LEU A 230 -2.53 9.50 -1.14
C LEU A 230 -1.26 10.11 -1.76
N ASP A 231 -0.11 9.58 -1.37
CA ASP A 231 1.20 9.92 -1.90
C ASP A 231 1.86 8.68 -2.49
N VAL A 232 2.38 8.79 -3.71
CA VAL A 232 3.01 7.69 -4.44
C VAL A 232 4.28 8.18 -5.13
N LEU A 233 5.38 7.45 -4.92
CA LEU A 233 6.63 7.58 -5.64
C LEU A 233 6.95 6.24 -6.29
N ILE A 234 7.07 6.23 -7.61
CA ILE A 234 7.49 5.04 -8.37
C ILE A 234 8.82 5.36 -9.03
N GLN A 235 9.79 4.46 -8.90
CA GLN A 235 11.09 4.56 -9.55
C GLN A 235 11.49 3.20 -10.10
N GLU A 236 11.46 3.04 -11.42
CA GLU A 236 11.64 1.74 -12.05
C GLU A 236 12.73 1.79 -13.12
N ALA A 237 13.52 0.73 -13.18
CA ALA A 237 14.39 0.44 -14.31
C ALA A 237 13.63 -0.38 -15.38
N ARG A 238 14.26 -0.69 -16.51
CA ARG A 238 13.63 -1.49 -17.58
C ARG A 238 14.21 -2.90 -17.61
N GLY A 239 13.32 -3.89 -17.66
CA GLY A 239 13.72 -5.28 -17.86
C GLY A 239 14.41 -5.49 -19.21
N TYR A 240 15.21 -6.54 -19.30
CA TYR A 240 16.04 -6.82 -20.48
C TYR A 240 15.71 -8.18 -21.10
N ALA A 241 15.69 -8.24 -22.44
CA ALA A 241 15.22 -9.39 -23.20
C ALA A 241 16.33 -10.15 -23.96
N GLU A 242 17.53 -9.58 -24.14
CA GLU A 242 18.59 -10.17 -24.97
C GLU A 242 19.74 -10.75 -24.13
N ILE A 243 19.86 -12.08 -24.06
CA ILE A 243 20.79 -12.79 -23.15
C ILE A 243 22.30 -12.52 -23.43
N ASN A 244 22.66 -11.92 -24.57
CA ASN A 244 24.04 -11.98 -25.09
C ASN A 244 24.78 -10.63 -25.20
N THR A 245 24.19 -9.53 -24.78
CA THR A 245 24.87 -8.23 -24.70
C THR A 245 24.45 -7.56 -23.41
N PHE A 246 25.37 -7.34 -22.47
CA PHE A 246 25.11 -6.50 -21.32
C PHE A 246 25.62 -5.09 -21.67
N PRO A 247 24.78 -4.20 -22.22
CA PRO A 247 25.20 -2.83 -22.46
C PRO A 247 25.47 -2.16 -21.11
N GLU A 248 26.57 -1.41 -21.05
CA GLU A 248 26.89 -0.57 -19.88
C GLU A 248 26.54 0.89 -20.21
N PRO A 249 25.69 1.58 -19.41
CA PRO A 249 25.03 1.08 -18.20
C PRO A 249 23.85 0.15 -18.50
N ALA A 250 23.66 -0.84 -17.63
CA ALA A 250 22.61 -1.84 -17.79
C ALA A 250 21.20 -1.22 -17.61
N PRO A 251 20.26 -1.46 -18.54
CA PRO A 251 18.93 -0.83 -18.50
C PRO A 251 18.08 -1.30 -17.32
N PHE A 252 18.40 -2.45 -16.74
CA PHE A 252 17.74 -3.06 -15.59
C PHE A 252 18.25 -2.54 -14.24
N GLU A 253 19.34 -1.76 -14.23
CA GLU A 253 19.89 -1.09 -13.04
C GLU A 253 19.77 0.44 -13.13
N THR A 254 19.49 0.96 -14.32
CA THR A 254 19.39 2.40 -14.56
C THR A 254 17.95 2.86 -14.36
N LEU A 255 17.73 3.94 -13.61
CA LEU A 255 16.41 4.56 -13.47
C LEU A 255 15.86 4.97 -14.85
N MET A 256 14.73 4.39 -15.25
CA MET A 256 14.09 4.60 -16.56
C MET A 256 12.73 5.29 -16.44
N GLU A 257 12.04 5.10 -15.32
CA GLU A 257 10.74 5.69 -15.04
C GLU A 257 10.74 6.29 -13.64
N ARG A 258 10.12 7.47 -13.51
CA ARG A 258 9.83 8.10 -12.23
C ARG A 258 8.45 8.72 -12.29
N ILE A 259 7.57 8.31 -11.38
CA ILE A 259 6.26 8.92 -11.18
C ILE A 259 6.20 9.47 -9.76
N GLU A 260 5.77 10.71 -9.62
CA GLU A 260 5.39 11.31 -8.35
C GLU A 260 3.94 11.74 -8.44
N PHE A 261 3.15 11.27 -7.49
CA PHE A 261 1.73 11.57 -7.39
C PHE A 261 1.41 11.92 -5.94
N SER A 262 0.67 13.01 -5.75
CA SER A 262 0.10 13.38 -4.47
C SER A 262 -1.31 13.92 -4.68
N GLU A 263 -2.23 13.48 -3.83
CA GLU A 263 -3.62 13.95 -3.86
C GLU A 263 -4.18 14.07 -2.45
N GLU A 264 -4.53 15.29 -2.06
CA GLU A 264 -5.21 15.59 -0.80
C GLU A 264 -6.67 16.01 -1.02
N THR A 265 -7.53 15.75 -0.04
CA THR A 265 -8.92 16.20 -0.04
C THR A 265 -9.37 16.49 1.38
N SER A 266 -10.03 17.63 1.58
CA SER A 266 -10.55 18.04 2.88
C SER A 266 -11.95 18.63 2.81
N ALA A 267 -12.68 18.52 3.92
CA ALA A 267 -13.96 19.15 4.15
C ALA A 267 -14.06 19.59 5.62
N ASP A 268 -14.64 20.76 5.88
CA ASP A 268 -14.81 21.32 7.22
C ASP A 268 -16.23 21.88 7.41
N GLY A 269 -16.73 21.85 8.64
CA GLY A 269 -18.07 22.25 9.03
C GLY A 269 -19.03 21.08 9.12
N ALA A 270 -20.26 21.27 8.64
CA ALA A 270 -21.30 20.23 8.65
C ALA A 270 -21.12 19.28 7.46
N ILE A 271 -20.73 18.04 7.75
CA ILE A 271 -20.46 16.99 6.76
C ILE A 271 -21.58 15.95 6.81
N THR A 272 -22.38 15.90 5.74
CA THR A 272 -23.39 14.86 5.55
C THR A 272 -22.80 13.60 4.91
N LEU A 273 -21.82 13.77 4.03
CA LEU A 273 -21.04 12.69 3.44
C LEU A 273 -19.67 13.21 2.99
N PHE A 274 -18.61 12.57 3.48
CA PHE A 274 -17.27 12.63 2.91
C PHE A 274 -16.84 11.18 2.67
N THR A 275 -16.42 10.85 1.45
CA THR A 275 -15.89 9.53 1.15
C THR A 275 -14.72 9.67 0.20
N LYS A 276 -13.63 8.96 0.49
CA LYS A 276 -12.48 8.90 -0.39
C LYS A 276 -11.91 7.49 -0.34
N LEU A 277 -11.78 6.91 -1.53
CA LEU A 277 -11.12 5.62 -1.75
C LEU A 277 -9.76 5.91 -2.38
N MET A 278 -8.72 5.39 -1.76
CA MET A 278 -7.33 5.50 -2.19
C MET A 278 -6.84 4.09 -2.43
N HIS A 279 -6.27 3.87 -3.61
CA HIS A 279 -5.83 2.56 -4.06
C HIS A 279 -4.53 2.72 -4.84
N TYR A 280 -3.53 1.97 -4.41
CA TYR A 280 -2.26 1.78 -5.09
C TYR A 280 -2.08 0.30 -5.38
N GLU A 281 -1.63 -0.02 -6.59
CA GLU A 281 -1.38 -1.38 -7.04
C GLU A 281 -0.16 -1.38 -7.96
N SER A 282 0.80 -2.25 -7.69
CA SER A 282 1.97 -2.51 -8.52
C SER A 282 1.95 -3.98 -8.95
N GLY A 283 1.72 -4.23 -10.26
CA GLY A 283 1.55 -5.57 -10.82
C GLY A 283 2.04 -5.73 -12.26
N MET A 284 2.71 -6.84 -12.59
CA MET A 284 3.36 -7.06 -13.90
C MET A 284 2.35 -7.31 -15.03
N VAL A 285 1.17 -7.85 -14.70
CA VAL A 285 0.10 -8.15 -15.67
C VAL A 285 -1.21 -7.58 -15.13
N ARG A 286 -1.86 -6.76 -15.95
CA ARG A 286 -3.19 -6.21 -15.71
C ARG A 286 -4.16 -6.63 -16.81
#